data_AF-A0A7Y6C669-F1
#
_entry.id   AF-A0A7Y6C669-F1
#
_cell.length_a   1.000
_cell.length_b   1.000
_cell.length_c   1.000
_cell.angle_alpha   90.00
_cell.angle_beta   90.00
_cell.angle_gamma   90.00
#
_symmetry.space_group_name_H-M   'P 1'
#
loop_
_entity.id
_entity.type
_entity.pdbx_description
1 polymer ?
#
loop_
_entity_poly.entity_id
_entity_poly.type
_entity_poly.pdbx_seq_one_letter_code
_entity_poly.pdbx_strand_id
1 'polypeptide(L)' 'MAVDYAVIFLYLAGMLAMGWWGMRRARSKSDFLVAGRRLGPFLYSGTMAAIVLGGASTIGG' A
#
# COMPACT_ATOMS: atom_id res chain seq x y z
N MET A 1 -2.80 -17.39 -19.64
CA MET A 1 -4.06 -17.20 -18.89
C MET A 1 -3.98 -17.70 -17.45
N ALA A 2 -3.73 -18.99 -17.18
CA ALA A 2 -3.65 -19.49 -15.80
C ALA A 2 -2.56 -18.81 -14.95
N VAL A 3 -1.39 -18.54 -15.55
CA VAL A 3 -0.29 -17.82 -14.90
C VAL A 3 -0.68 -16.37 -14.62
N ASP A 4 -1.35 -15.70 -15.56
CA ASP A 4 -1.80 -14.31 -15.39
C ASP A 4 -2.77 -14.18 -14.20
N TYR A 5 -3.75 -15.09 -14.12
CA TYR A 5 -4.67 -15.12 -12.98
C TYR A 5 -3.94 -15.44 -11.66
N ALA A 6 -2.98 -16.36 -11.66
CA ALA A 6 -2.20 -16.68 -10.47
C ALA A 6 -1.43 -15.45 -9.96
N VAL A 7 -0.81 -14.67 -10.86
CA VAL A 7 -0.11 -13.43 -10.50
C VAL A 7 -1.07 -12.39 -9.92
N ILE A 8 -2.25 -12.20 -10.54
CA ILE A 8 -3.27 -11.27 -10.04
C ILE A 8 -3.73 -11.67 -8.63
N PHE A 9 -4.06 -12.95 -8.42
CA PHE A 9 -4.47 -13.44 -7.11
C PHE A 9 -3.37 -13.28 -6.06
N LEU A 10 -2.12 -13.56 -6.42
CA LEU A 10 -0.97 -13.39 -5.53
C LEU A 10 -0.78 -11.92 -5.14
N TYR A 11 -0.89 -11.00 -6.10
CA TYR A 11 -0.81 -9.57 -5.84
C TYR A 11 -1.90 -9.10 -4.87
N LEU A 12 -3.15 -9.48 -5.13
CA LEU A 12 -4.28 -9.14 -4.26
C LEU A 12 -4.11 -9.74 -2.86
N ALA A 13 -3.74 -11.02 -2.76
CA ALA A 13 -3.49 -11.67 -1.48
C ALA A 13 -2.36 -10.96 -0.70
N GLY A 14 -1.29 -10.55 -1.39
CA GLY A 14 -0.21 -9.76 -0.80
C GLY A 14 -0.69 -8.42 -0.26
N MET A 15 -1.52 -7.69 -1.01
CA MET A 15 -2.12 -6.43 -0.56
C MET A 15 -3.00 -6.63 0.68
N LEU A 16 -3.84 -7.67 0.72
CA LEU A 16 -4.68 -7.99 1.88
C LEU A 16 -3.83 -8.35 3.11
N ALA A 17 -2.79 -9.17 2.92
CA ALA A 17 -1.90 -9.57 4.01
C ALA A 17 -1.20 -8.36 4.64
N MET A 18 -0.70 -7.43 3.81
CA MET A 18 -0.09 -6.18 4.28
C MET A 18 -1.09 -5.28 5.01
N GLY A 19 -2.31 -5.14 4.48
CA GLY A 19 -3.38 -4.37 5.14
C GLY A 19 -3.76 -4.95 6.51
N TRP A 20 -3.90 -6.28 6.60
CA TRP A 20 -4.22 -6.96 7.85
C TRP A 20 -3.10 -6.84 8.89
N TRP A 21 -1.84 -6.97 8.46
CA TRP A 21 -0.69 -6.77 9.33
C TRP A 21 -0.61 -5.32 9.85
N GLY A 22 -0.86 -4.33 8.98
CA GLY A 22 -0.93 -2.92 9.36
C GLY A 22 -2.06 -2.64 10.37
N MET A 23 -3.24 -3.22 10.14
CA MET A 23 -4.39 -3.09 11.03
C MET A 23 -4.11 -3.64 12.43
N ARG A 24 -3.41 -4.78 12.53
CA ARG A 24 -2.99 -5.36 13.81
C ARG A 24 -2.00 -4.47 14.59
N ARG A 25 -1.25 -3.63 13.88
CA ARG A 25 -0.21 -2.75 14.46
C ARG A 25 -0.74 -1.36 14.84
N ALA A 26 -1.81 -0.89 14.17
CA ALA A 26 -2.43 0.40 14.45
C ALA A 26 -3.36 0.31 15.68
N ARG A 27 -2.78 0.45 16.88
CA ARG A 27 -3.53 0.37 18.15
C ARG A 27 -4.08 1.70 18.64
N SER A 28 -3.60 2.83 18.11
CA SER A 28 -4.00 4.17 18.54
C SER A 28 -4.33 5.08 17.36
N LYS A 29 -5.06 6.17 17.65
CA LYS A 29 -5.46 7.16 16.65
C LYS A 29 -4.25 7.84 16.00
N SER A 30 -3.18 8.08 16.75
CA SER A 30 -1.92 8.61 16.22
C SER A 30 -1.16 7.60 15.36
N ASP A 31 -1.27 6.30 15.65
CA ASP A 31 -0.72 5.25 14.78
C ASP A 31 -1.47 5.17 13.45
N PHE A 32 -2.79 5.37 13.46
CA PHE A 32 -3.57 5.34 12.23
C PHE A 32 -3.40 6.61 11.39
N LEU A 33 -3.43 7.78 12.02
CA LEU A 33 -3.41 9.06 11.31
C LEU A 33 -2.01 9.48 10.82
N VAL A 34 -0.97 9.20 11.61
CA VAL A 34 0.39 9.68 11.32
C VAL A 34 1.44 8.57 11.43
N ALA A 35 1.02 7.31 11.42
CA ALA A 35 1.90 6.15 11.62
C ALA A 35 2.73 6.20 12.91
N GLY A 36 2.34 7.02 13.89
CA GLY A 36 3.12 7.26 15.11
C GLY A 36 4.37 8.15 14.90
N ARG A 37 4.41 8.98 13.84
CA ARG A 37 5.52 9.91 13.51
C ARG A 37 6.88 9.23 13.27
N ARG A 38 6.85 7.97 12.82
CA ARG A 38 8.02 7.12 12.59
C ARG A 38 8.20 6.72 11.13
N LEU A 39 7.47 7.36 10.21
CA LEU A 39 7.69 7.18 8.78
C LEU A 39 9.00 7.88 8.40
N GLY A 40 10.01 7.11 7.99
CA GLY A 40 11.25 7.66 7.44
C GLY A 40 11.02 8.34 6.08
N PRO A 41 11.92 9.26 5.67
CA PRO A 41 11.76 10.06 4.45
C PRO A 41 11.62 9.21 3.18
N PHE A 42 12.32 8.08 3.11
CA PHE A 42 12.28 7.18 1.95
C PHE A 42 10.92 6.50 1.75
N LEU A 43 10.34 5.98 2.83
CA LEU A 43 9.01 5.36 2.78
C LEU A 43 7.95 6.40 2.45
N TYR A 44 8.07 7.61 3.02
CA TYR A 44 7.17 8.72 2.73
C TYR A 44 7.22 9.16 1.27
N SER A 45 8.42 9.40 0.72
CA SER A 45 8.55 9.84 -0.69
C SER A 45 8.09 8.75 -1.66
N GLY A 46 8.41 7.49 -1.39
CA GLY A 46 7.99 6.35 -2.21
C GLY A 46 6.47 6.18 -2.26
N THR A 47 5.78 6.29 -1.12
CA THR A 47 4.32 6.19 -1.10
C THR A 47 3.64 7.39 -1.74
N MET A 48 4.18 8.60 -1.57
CA MET A 48 3.67 9.79 -2.27
C MET A 48 3.84 9.66 -3.79
N ALA A 49 4.98 9.20 -4.27
CA ALA A 49 5.20 8.94 -5.69
C ALA A 49 4.22 7.90 -6.25
N ALA A 50 4.01 6.79 -5.52
CA ALA A 50 3.08 5.74 -5.92
C ALA A 50 1.61 6.20 -5.96
N ILE A 51 1.19 7.05 -5.02
CA ILE A 51 -0.16 7.62 -5.00
C ILE A 51 -0.38 8.57 -6.19
N VAL A 52 0.59 9.45 -6.46
CA VAL A 52 0.49 10.44 -7.54
C VAL A 52 0.50 9.77 -8.92
N LEU A 53 1.39 8.80 -9.13
CA LEU A 53 1.53 8.05 -10.39
C LEU A 53 0.51 6.91 -10.54
N GLY A 54 -0.53 6.87 -9.69
CA GLY A 54 -1.43 5.73 -9.58
C GLY A 54 -2.29 5.44 -10.82
N GLY A 55 -3.40 4.72 -10.62
CA GLY A 55 -4.20 4.16 -11.72
C GLY A 55 -4.67 5.18 -12.77
N ALA A 56 -4.95 6.43 -12.37
CA ALA A 56 -5.32 7.50 -13.29
C ALA A 56 -4.21 7.83 -14.29
N SER A 57 -2.95 7.90 -13.82
CA SER A 57 -1.80 8.18 -14.70
C SER A 57 -1.49 7.02 -15.66
N THR A 58 -1.85 5.79 -15.31
CA THR A 58 -1.58 4.61 -16.15
C THR A 58 -2.58 4.48 -17.31
N ILE A 59 -3.83 4.90 -17.11
CA ILE A 59 -4.88 4.86 -18.15
C ILE A 59 -4.81 6.09 -19.08
N GLY A 60 -4.07 7.12 -18.66
CA GLY A 60 -3.97 8.42 -19.34
C GLY A 60 -4.75 9.46 -18.56
N GLY A 61 -4.06 10.51 -18.09
CA GLY A 61 -4.68 11.67 -17.47
C GLY A 61 -5.40 12.55 -18.49
#